data_AF-A0A8J1UEP1-F1
#
_entry.id   AF-A0A8J1UEP1-F1
#
_cell.length_a   1.000
_cell.length_b   1.000
_cell.length_c   1.000
_cell.angle_alpha   90.00
_cell.angle_beta   90.00
_cell.angle_gamma   90.00
#
_symmetry.space_group_name_H-M   'P 1'
#
loop_
_entity.id
_entity.type
_entity.pdbx_description
1 polymer ?
#
loop_
_entity_poly.entity_id
_entity_poly.type
_entity_poly.pdbx_seq_one_letter_code
_entity_poly.pdbx_strand_id
1 'polypeptide(L)'
;MLSKQPDGKTESKYITGVSKGASNNAIDDNAGNFEVSKQTANGSTSDVHNEIQYKCQPTDLISTCQPLHYSKRLLPVTALYSFPGSGNTWMRHLIQQITGIYTGAVYNDTILKKHGFPGEGQTDGHVIVVKTHRVYFLPRGKYKRAIIIIRNPFDAFLAEFKRLNGGHVSEITEGVFKEKNMGRRFNNFLLSRIDAWFKGTLSALKSFDTNSSSLIVHYENLKTNLRHELLRIGSFLGFSISEDILKCTVCNSEGNHHRNTSGFFNPFSKQDTFKISSYIKAVNATLKETCGDSCVFPYSTPTLTELL
;
A
#
# COMPACT_ATOMS: atom_id res chain seq x y z
N MET A 1 49.14 24.14 8.34
CA MET A 1 48.98 25.59 8.60
C MET A 1 47.55 25.85 9.01
N LEU A 2 47.39 26.64 10.06
CA LEU A 2 46.14 27.06 10.70
C LEU A 2 45.24 27.89 9.79
N SER A 3 43.92 27.78 9.96
CA SER A 3 42.98 28.89 10.24
C SER A 3 41.54 28.41 10.02
N LYS A 4 40.77 28.23 11.10
CA LYS A 4 39.83 29.19 11.73
C LYS A 4 38.45 29.22 11.05
N GLN A 5 37.43 28.82 11.82
CA GLN A 5 36.04 29.29 11.68
C GLN A 5 35.96 30.82 11.81
N PRO A 6 34.79 31.40 11.50
CA PRO A 6 34.04 31.93 12.63
C PRO A 6 32.54 31.60 12.63
N ASP A 7 32.03 31.58 13.86
CA ASP A 7 30.63 31.60 14.27
C ASP A 7 29.87 32.83 13.77
N GLY A 8 28.55 32.67 13.59
CA GLY A 8 27.60 33.76 13.40
C GLY A 8 26.22 33.37 13.92
N LYS A 9 25.99 33.61 15.21
CA LYS A 9 24.66 33.64 15.86
C LYS A 9 23.85 34.83 15.34
N THR A 10 22.54 34.68 15.19
CA THR A 10 21.60 35.81 15.37
C THR A 10 20.22 35.29 15.75
N GLU A 11 19.51 36.11 16.53
CA GLU A 11 18.50 35.77 17.50
C GLU A 11 17.06 35.67 16.98
N SER A 12 16.30 34.89 17.74
CA SER A 12 14.86 35.01 18.02
C SER A 12 14.33 36.46 18.03
N LYS A 13 13.22 36.69 17.31
CA LYS A 13 12.22 37.71 17.70
C LYS A 13 10.82 37.10 17.72
N TYR A 14 10.27 37.07 18.93
CA TYR A 14 8.84 36.95 19.23
C TYR A 14 8.09 38.14 18.65
N ILE A 15 6.93 37.89 18.03
CA ILE A 15 5.86 38.89 17.92
C ILE A 15 4.55 38.23 18.34
N THR A 16 4.08 38.66 19.50
CA THR A 16 2.72 38.52 20.04
C THR A 16 1.77 39.46 19.29
N GLY A 17 0.57 38.98 18.96
CA GLY A 17 -0.49 39.81 18.36
C GLY A 17 -1.87 39.19 18.54
N VAL A 18 -2.45 39.44 19.71
CA VAL A 18 -3.88 39.22 20.03
C VAL A 18 -4.68 40.34 19.38
N SER A 19 -5.80 40.02 18.72
CA SER A 19 -6.92 40.96 18.58
C SER A 19 -8.25 40.23 18.72
N LYS A 20 -9.06 40.73 19.66
CA LYS A 20 -10.46 40.42 19.92
C LYS A 20 -11.34 41.48 19.23
N GLY A 21 -12.54 41.10 18.81
CA GLY A 21 -13.69 41.95 18.50
C GLY A 21 -14.74 41.08 17.79
N ALA A 22 -15.73 40.47 18.44
CA ALA A 22 -16.93 41.03 19.10
C ALA A 22 -17.93 41.67 18.13
N SER A 23 -19.10 41.02 17.95
CA SER A 23 -20.46 41.60 18.06
C SER A 23 -21.50 41.03 17.08
N ASN A 24 -22.46 40.29 17.65
CA ASN A 24 -23.93 40.37 17.54
C ASN A 24 -24.67 40.37 16.18
N ASN A 25 -25.61 39.41 16.05
CA ASN A 25 -27.08 39.55 15.87
C ASN A 25 -27.61 38.21 15.30
N ALA A 26 -28.41 37.40 16.01
CA ALA A 26 -29.81 37.55 16.41
C ALA A 26 -30.82 37.60 15.24
N ILE A 27 -31.53 36.46 15.11
CA ILE A 27 -32.95 36.27 14.77
C ILE A 27 -33.41 36.71 13.37
N ASP A 28 -33.82 35.74 12.55
CA ASP A 28 -35.16 35.80 11.95
C ASP A 28 -35.71 34.41 11.63
N ASP A 29 -36.88 34.15 12.21
CA ASP A 29 -37.75 33.00 11.97
C ASP A 29 -38.43 33.17 10.61
N ASN A 30 -38.47 32.12 9.79
CA ASN A 30 -39.57 32.01 8.82
C ASN A 30 -39.93 30.55 8.58
N ALA A 31 -40.95 30.13 9.32
CA ALA A 31 -41.70 28.91 9.13
C ALA A 31 -42.56 29.03 7.86
N GLY A 32 -42.14 28.34 6.80
CA GLY A 32 -42.95 28.11 5.60
C GLY A 32 -43.47 26.68 5.60
N ASN A 33 -44.76 26.51 5.95
CA ASN A 33 -45.54 25.30 5.76
C ASN A 33 -45.39 24.77 4.33
N PHE A 34 -44.98 23.50 4.18
CA PHE A 34 -45.29 22.73 2.98
C PHE A 34 -45.91 21.39 3.39
N GLU A 35 -47.15 21.20 2.95
CA GLU A 35 -48.02 20.09 3.32
C GLU A 35 -47.45 18.73 2.88
N VAL A 36 -47.60 17.78 3.80
CA VAL A 36 -47.26 16.36 3.64
C VAL A 36 -48.35 15.69 2.81
N SER A 37 -48.05 15.35 1.55
CA SER A 37 -48.80 14.33 0.82
C SER A 37 -48.26 12.95 1.18
N LYS A 38 -49.02 12.24 2.03
CA LYS A 38 -48.81 10.82 2.31
C LYS A 38 -49.05 10.02 1.03
N GLN A 39 -47.99 9.46 0.45
CA GLN A 39 -48.10 8.25 -0.35
C GLN A 39 -47.31 7.13 0.34
N THR A 40 -48.08 6.15 0.81
CA THR A 40 -47.62 4.87 1.32
C THR A 40 -46.93 4.09 0.21
N ALA A 41 -45.64 3.78 0.39
CA ALA A 41 -44.97 2.71 -0.33
C ALA A 41 -44.18 1.87 0.68
N ASN A 42 -44.71 0.68 0.97
CA ASN A 42 -43.98 -0.41 1.59
C ASN A 42 -42.79 -0.76 0.70
N GLY A 43 -41.57 -0.57 1.19
CA GLY A 43 -40.35 -0.96 0.50
C GLY A 43 -39.22 -1.12 1.50
N SER A 44 -38.93 -2.37 1.84
CA SER A 44 -37.78 -2.81 2.63
C SER A 44 -36.49 -2.16 2.14
N THR A 45 -35.83 -1.37 3.01
CA THR A 45 -34.44 -0.93 2.82
C THR A 45 -33.50 -2.12 3.00
N SER A 46 -33.28 -2.86 1.91
CA SER A 46 -32.05 -3.61 1.71
C SER A 46 -31.13 -2.74 0.88
N ASP A 47 -30.15 -2.10 1.52
CA ASP A 47 -28.98 -1.55 0.83
C ASP A 47 -28.22 -2.71 0.20
N VAL A 48 -28.61 -3.05 -1.02
CA VAL A 48 -27.85 -3.96 -1.87
C VAL A 48 -26.70 -3.14 -2.42
N HIS A 49 -25.53 -3.25 -1.78
CA HIS A 49 -24.27 -3.00 -2.46
C HIS A 49 -24.18 -3.98 -3.64
N ASN A 50 -24.75 -3.60 -4.78
CA ASN A 50 -24.51 -4.29 -6.04
C ASN A 50 -23.03 -4.09 -6.36
N GLU A 51 -22.21 -5.08 -6.01
CA GLU A 51 -20.81 -5.13 -6.35
C GLU A 51 -20.71 -5.17 -7.88
N ILE A 52 -20.32 -4.06 -8.49
CA ILE A 52 -20.19 -3.96 -9.95
C ILE A 52 -19.07 -4.91 -10.37
N GLN A 53 -19.46 -6.10 -10.83
CA GLN A 53 -18.55 -7.08 -11.39
C GLN A 53 -18.35 -6.77 -12.87
N TYR A 54 -17.12 -6.38 -13.25
CA TYR A 54 -16.80 -6.11 -14.63
C TYR A 54 -16.70 -7.42 -15.43
N LYS A 55 -17.34 -7.45 -16.60
CA LYS A 55 -17.11 -8.50 -17.62
C LYS A 55 -15.99 -8.02 -18.55
N CYS A 56 -14.83 -8.68 -18.45
CA CYS A 56 -13.66 -8.38 -19.26
C CYS A 56 -13.64 -9.24 -20.51
N GLN A 57 -13.51 -8.61 -21.67
CA GLN A 57 -13.40 -9.26 -22.96
C GLN A 57 -11.94 -9.31 -23.42
N PRO A 58 -11.54 -10.24 -24.31
CA PRO A 58 -10.18 -10.26 -24.86
C PRO A 58 -9.76 -8.95 -25.52
N THR A 59 -10.71 -8.19 -26.08
CA THR A 59 -10.48 -6.86 -26.67
C THR A 59 -10.15 -5.78 -25.65
N ASP A 60 -10.44 -6.00 -24.36
CA ASP A 60 -10.11 -5.07 -23.28
C ASP A 60 -8.63 -5.18 -22.88
N LEU A 61 -7.90 -6.19 -23.37
CA LEU A 61 -6.49 -6.43 -23.04
C LEU A 61 -5.59 -5.41 -23.77
N ILE A 62 -5.13 -4.41 -23.02
CA ILE A 62 -4.23 -3.37 -23.52
C ILE A 62 -3.06 -3.17 -22.56
N SER A 63 -1.94 -2.68 -23.07
CA SER A 63 -0.74 -2.47 -22.26
C SER A 63 -0.90 -1.34 -21.25
N THR A 64 -1.73 -0.34 -21.55
CA THR A 64 -1.95 0.84 -20.71
C THR A 64 -3.36 1.42 -20.90
N CYS A 65 -4.07 1.68 -19.80
CA CYS A 65 -5.40 2.28 -19.76
C CYS A 65 -5.41 3.79 -20.02
N GLN A 66 -4.28 4.47 -19.78
CA GLN A 66 -4.10 5.90 -20.01
C GLN A 66 -2.66 6.19 -20.44
N PRO A 67 -2.39 7.19 -21.29
CA PRO A 67 -1.02 7.58 -21.62
C PRO A 67 -0.23 7.91 -20.36
N LEU A 68 0.90 7.22 -20.13
CA LEU A 68 1.73 7.47 -18.96
C LEU A 68 2.63 8.69 -19.14
N HIS A 69 2.73 9.51 -18.10
CA HIS A 69 3.59 10.69 -18.09
C HIS A 69 4.10 11.03 -16.69
N TYR A 70 5.14 11.87 -16.61
CA TYR A 70 5.45 12.56 -15.37
C TYR A 70 4.35 13.55 -15.02
N SER A 71 4.17 13.81 -13.72
CA SER A 71 3.24 14.84 -13.29
C SER A 71 3.65 16.19 -13.83
N LYS A 72 2.68 16.93 -14.38
CA LYS A 72 2.88 18.30 -14.89
C LYS A 72 3.13 19.32 -13.78
N ARG A 73 2.80 18.98 -12.54
CA ARG A 73 3.00 19.80 -11.33
C ARG A 73 3.62 18.93 -10.24
N LEU A 74 4.41 19.54 -9.36
CA LEU A 74 4.98 18.80 -8.23
C LEU A 74 3.88 18.34 -7.27
N LEU A 75 3.79 17.03 -7.09
CA LEU A 75 2.87 16.38 -6.17
C LEU A 75 3.47 16.28 -4.76
N PRO A 76 2.65 16.16 -3.71
CA PRO A 76 3.13 15.76 -2.39
C PRO A 76 3.81 14.40 -2.48
N VAL A 77 5.11 14.36 -2.15
CA VAL A 77 5.90 13.12 -2.24
C VAL A 77 5.26 12.07 -1.32
N THR A 78 4.74 11.01 -1.93
CA THR A 78 3.98 9.96 -1.25
C THR A 78 4.81 8.68 -1.23
N ALA A 79 5.07 8.14 -0.05
CA ALA A 79 5.79 6.87 0.06
C ALA A 79 4.86 5.72 -0.36
N LEU A 80 5.39 4.76 -1.10
CA LEU A 80 4.79 3.44 -1.24
C LEU A 80 5.66 2.45 -0.49
N TYR A 81 5.27 2.14 0.74
CA TYR A 81 6.03 1.27 1.63
C TYR A 81 5.40 -0.13 1.71
N SER A 82 6.26 -1.14 1.73
CA SER A 82 5.91 -2.47 2.22
C SER A 82 7.16 -3.32 2.44
N PHE A 83 6.99 -4.49 3.04
CA PHE A 83 8.01 -5.54 3.03
C PHE A 83 8.17 -6.12 1.59
N PRO A 84 9.40 -6.48 1.15
CA PRO A 84 9.61 -7.16 -0.14
C PRO A 84 8.71 -8.41 -0.31
N GLY A 85 8.20 -8.68 -1.51
CA GLY A 85 7.23 -9.77 -1.73
C GLY A 85 5.76 -9.41 -1.45
N SER A 86 5.46 -8.20 -0.94
CA SER A 86 4.09 -7.74 -0.65
C SER A 86 3.35 -7.10 -1.84
N GLY A 87 3.78 -7.35 -3.08
CA GLY A 87 3.04 -6.88 -4.27
C GLY A 87 3.34 -5.45 -4.74
N ASN A 88 4.48 -4.85 -4.37
CA ASN A 88 4.86 -3.48 -4.78
C ASN A 88 4.76 -3.23 -6.29
N THR A 89 5.29 -4.13 -7.12
CA THR A 89 5.28 -3.98 -8.58
C THR A 89 3.84 -3.94 -9.11
N TRP A 90 2.98 -4.80 -8.58
CA TRP A 90 1.57 -4.84 -8.95
C TRP A 90 0.85 -3.56 -8.53
N MET A 91 1.03 -3.12 -7.28
CA MET A 91 0.45 -1.86 -6.80
C MET A 91 0.88 -0.65 -7.65
N ARG A 92 2.17 -0.58 -8.02
CA ARG A 92 2.67 0.50 -8.89
C ARG A 92 2.03 0.47 -10.27
N HIS A 93 1.88 -0.72 -10.86
CA HIS A 93 1.16 -0.89 -12.12
C HIS A 93 -0.26 -0.36 -11.99
N LEU A 94 -1.02 -0.82 -11.00
CA LEU A 94 -2.40 -0.40 -10.74
C LEU A 94 -2.50 1.13 -10.58
N ILE A 95 -1.62 1.75 -9.78
CA ILE A 95 -1.59 3.20 -9.60
C ILE A 95 -1.30 3.94 -10.92
N GLN A 96 -0.38 3.43 -11.74
CA GLN A 96 -0.13 3.99 -13.07
C GLN A 96 -1.37 3.91 -13.98
N GLN A 97 -2.09 2.79 -13.96
CA GLN A 97 -3.28 2.61 -14.79
C GLN A 97 -4.43 3.55 -14.40
N ILE A 98 -4.66 3.77 -13.10
CA ILE A 98 -5.76 4.64 -12.63
C ILE A 98 -5.42 6.14 -12.65
N THR A 99 -4.14 6.53 -12.72
CA THR A 99 -3.73 7.95 -12.66
C THR A 99 -3.09 8.48 -13.94
N GLY A 100 -2.56 7.61 -14.80
CA GLY A 100 -1.70 8.01 -15.92
C GLY A 100 -0.35 8.57 -15.49
N ILE A 101 0.00 8.58 -14.20
CA ILE A 101 1.24 9.20 -13.70
C ILE A 101 2.25 8.12 -13.33
N TYR A 102 3.50 8.32 -13.76
CA TYR A 102 4.60 7.42 -13.41
C TYR A 102 4.78 7.26 -11.91
N THR A 103 5.12 6.04 -11.51
CA THR A 103 5.55 5.72 -10.15
C THR A 103 7.07 5.68 -10.08
N GLY A 104 7.63 6.22 -8.99
CA GLY A 104 9.06 6.21 -8.74
C GLY A 104 9.50 5.15 -7.74
N ALA A 105 10.80 5.11 -7.49
CA ALA A 105 11.41 4.25 -6.50
C ALA A 105 12.71 4.85 -5.99
N VAL A 106 13.06 4.55 -4.72
CA VAL A 106 14.40 4.85 -4.18
C VAL A 106 15.50 3.95 -4.77
N TYR A 107 15.13 3.06 -5.68
CA TYR A 107 15.98 2.13 -6.41
C TYR A 107 16.05 2.59 -7.86
N ASN A 108 17.12 2.23 -8.57
CA ASN A 108 17.30 2.53 -9.99
C ASN A 108 17.48 1.22 -10.77
N ASP A 109 16.44 0.40 -10.83
CA ASP A 109 16.45 -0.86 -11.56
C ASP A 109 16.25 -0.62 -13.06
N THR A 110 17.30 -0.84 -13.86
CA THR A 110 17.27 -0.57 -15.31
C THR A 110 16.36 -1.50 -16.09
N ILE A 111 16.10 -2.72 -15.58
CA ILE A 111 15.18 -3.67 -16.20
C ILE A 111 13.76 -3.18 -15.97
N LEU A 112 13.39 -2.85 -14.72
CA LEU A 112 12.06 -2.29 -14.45
C LEU A 112 11.82 -0.97 -15.19
N LYS A 113 12.86 -0.14 -15.31
CA LYS A 113 12.79 1.12 -16.07
C LYS A 113 12.40 0.92 -17.53
N LYS A 114 12.96 -0.12 -18.17
CA LYS A 114 12.66 -0.49 -19.56
C LYS A 114 11.31 -1.21 -19.71
N HIS A 115 10.81 -1.85 -18.65
CA HIS A 115 9.62 -2.71 -18.69
C HIS A 115 8.46 -2.15 -17.87
N GLY A 116 8.13 -0.86 -18.06
CA GLY A 116 6.89 -0.28 -17.55
C GLY A 116 7.01 0.62 -16.31
N PHE A 117 8.22 0.84 -15.79
CA PHE A 117 8.46 1.81 -14.69
C PHE A 117 9.49 2.90 -15.04
N PRO A 118 9.22 3.80 -16.01
CA PRO A 118 10.17 4.84 -16.42
C PRO A 118 10.64 5.76 -15.28
N GLY A 119 9.83 5.89 -14.22
CA GLY A 119 10.14 6.65 -13.02
C GLY A 119 11.13 5.98 -12.06
N GLU A 120 11.70 4.81 -12.35
CA GLU A 120 12.78 4.23 -11.52
C GLU A 120 13.91 5.24 -11.28
N GLY A 121 14.35 5.34 -10.02
CA GLY A 121 15.31 6.33 -9.54
C GLY A 121 14.73 7.70 -9.20
N GLN A 122 13.48 7.99 -9.61
CA GLN A 122 12.82 9.25 -9.29
C GLN A 122 12.19 9.18 -7.90
N THR A 123 12.46 10.20 -7.08
CA THR A 123 12.06 10.22 -5.66
C THR A 123 11.45 11.54 -5.19
N ASP A 124 11.03 12.39 -6.12
CA ASP A 124 10.43 13.70 -5.88
C ASP A 124 8.96 13.77 -6.36
N GLY A 125 8.39 14.97 -6.40
CA GLY A 125 6.99 15.19 -6.75
C GLY A 125 6.62 15.02 -8.23
N HIS A 126 7.56 14.66 -9.11
CA HIS A 126 7.23 14.37 -10.52
C HIS A 126 6.55 13.00 -10.70
N VAL A 127 6.64 12.13 -9.70
CA VAL A 127 5.98 10.82 -9.65
C VAL A 127 4.89 10.78 -8.60
N ILE A 128 3.86 9.97 -8.81
CA ILE A 128 2.68 9.93 -7.94
C ILE A 128 2.97 9.28 -6.58
N VAL A 129 3.81 8.24 -6.57
CA VAL A 129 4.32 7.58 -5.36
C VAL A 129 5.76 7.14 -5.56
N VAL A 130 6.49 6.96 -4.47
CA VAL A 130 7.90 6.49 -4.46
C VAL A 130 8.02 5.20 -3.66
N LYS A 131 8.32 4.09 -4.34
CA LYS A 131 8.49 2.78 -3.74
C LYS A 131 9.74 2.70 -2.86
N THR A 132 9.59 2.21 -1.63
CA THR A 132 10.69 2.03 -0.67
C THR A 132 10.44 0.86 0.29
N HIS A 133 11.53 0.21 0.75
CA HIS A 133 11.51 -0.74 1.86
C HIS A 133 12.18 -0.17 3.14
N ARG A 134 12.61 1.09 3.11
CA ARG A 134 13.56 1.66 4.08
C ARG A 134 12.94 2.72 5.01
N VAL A 135 11.89 2.40 5.75
CA VAL A 135 11.19 3.38 6.61
C VAL A 135 12.13 4.10 7.58
N TYR A 136 13.07 3.37 8.18
CA TYR A 136 14.04 3.89 9.16
C TYR A 136 15.07 4.89 8.61
N PHE A 137 15.28 4.90 7.30
CA PHE A 137 16.35 5.69 6.66
C PHE A 137 15.77 6.81 5.79
N LEU A 138 14.48 7.09 5.92
CA LEU A 138 13.86 8.17 5.16
C LEU A 138 14.22 9.49 5.84
N PRO A 139 14.74 10.48 5.09
CA PRO A 139 14.96 11.82 5.64
C PRO A 139 13.65 12.33 6.25
N ARG A 140 13.71 12.82 7.50
CA ARG A 140 12.55 13.42 8.17
C ARG A 140 11.94 14.48 7.26
N GLY A 141 10.62 14.41 7.05
CA GLY A 141 9.87 15.38 6.25
C GLY A 141 9.92 15.18 4.72
N LYS A 142 10.65 14.18 4.20
CA LYS A 142 10.66 13.86 2.75
C LYS A 142 9.28 13.48 2.24
N TYR A 143 8.62 12.55 2.92
CA TYR A 143 7.29 12.08 2.53
C TYR A 143 6.22 12.85 3.29
N LYS A 144 5.23 13.35 2.56
CA LYS A 144 4.06 14.04 3.13
C LYS A 144 2.92 13.08 3.45
N ARG A 145 2.89 11.94 2.76
CA ARG A 145 1.88 10.89 2.87
C ARG A 145 2.51 9.51 2.65
N ALA A 146 1.82 8.45 3.05
CA ALA A 146 2.27 7.08 2.77
C ALA A 146 1.11 6.15 2.41
N ILE A 147 1.31 5.29 1.41
CA ILE A 147 0.54 4.07 1.22
C ILE A 147 1.38 2.93 1.79
N ILE A 148 0.82 2.20 2.76
CA ILE A 148 1.46 1.08 3.44
C ILE A 148 0.76 -0.20 3.00
N ILE A 149 1.45 -1.04 2.21
CA ILE A 149 0.93 -2.36 1.83
C ILE A 149 1.35 -3.38 2.88
N ILE A 150 0.38 -4.10 3.42
CA ILE A 150 0.61 -5.23 4.33
C ILE A 150 0.07 -6.50 3.66
N ARG A 151 0.91 -7.52 3.55
CA ARG A 151 0.55 -8.85 3.03
C ARG A 151 0.74 -9.88 4.14
N ASN A 152 0.00 -11.00 4.05
CA ASN A 152 0.26 -12.16 4.89
C ASN A 152 1.78 -12.47 4.89
N PRO A 153 2.45 -12.43 6.06
CA PRO A 153 3.90 -12.59 6.12
C PRO A 153 4.36 -13.93 5.57
N PHE A 154 3.61 -15.01 5.75
CA PHE A 154 3.95 -16.32 5.18
C PHE A 154 4.06 -16.24 3.65
N ASP A 155 3.04 -15.69 3.00
CA ASP A 155 3.03 -15.49 1.55
C ASP A 155 4.10 -14.51 1.08
N ALA A 156 4.33 -13.42 1.83
CA ALA A 156 5.34 -12.42 1.50
C ALA A 156 6.76 -12.99 1.56
N PHE A 157 7.07 -13.81 2.56
CA PHE A 157 8.36 -14.49 2.69
C PHE A 157 8.59 -15.47 1.55
N LEU A 158 7.60 -16.30 1.21
CA LEU A 158 7.68 -17.22 0.08
C LEU A 158 7.88 -16.47 -1.24
N ALA A 159 7.10 -15.41 -1.48
CA ALA A 159 7.19 -14.61 -2.68
C ALA A 159 8.56 -13.92 -2.83
N GLU A 160 9.12 -13.41 -1.74
CA GLU A 160 10.45 -12.78 -1.75
C GLU A 160 11.56 -13.81 -1.90
N PHE A 161 11.46 -14.97 -1.25
CA PHE A 161 12.43 -16.05 -1.42
C PHE A 161 12.46 -16.55 -2.87
N LYS A 162 11.29 -16.77 -3.50
CA LYS A 162 11.17 -17.11 -4.93
C LYS A 162 11.84 -16.04 -5.81
N ARG A 163 11.63 -14.75 -5.48
CA ARG A 163 12.23 -13.63 -6.23
C ARG A 163 13.76 -13.63 -6.15
N LEU A 164 14.33 -13.85 -4.96
CA LEU A 164 15.78 -13.80 -4.74
C LEU A 164 16.51 -15.00 -5.35
N ASN A 165 15.83 -16.14 -5.50
CA ASN A 165 16.41 -17.37 -6.05
C ASN A 165 16.07 -17.57 -7.55
N GLY A 166 15.73 -16.49 -8.24
CA GLY A 166 15.89 -16.40 -9.70
C GLY A 166 14.73 -16.87 -10.57
N GLY A 167 13.51 -17.05 -10.05
CA GLY A 167 12.34 -17.41 -10.89
C GLY A 167 12.42 -18.78 -11.61
N HIS A 168 13.58 -19.44 -11.62
CA HIS A 168 13.80 -20.81 -12.12
C HIS A 168 13.05 -21.86 -11.28
N VAL A 169 12.70 -21.50 -10.05
CA VAL A 169 11.83 -22.32 -9.20
C VAL A 169 10.42 -21.77 -9.38
N SER A 170 9.80 -22.12 -10.50
CA SER A 170 8.39 -21.81 -10.78
C SER A 170 7.48 -22.40 -9.71
N GLU A 171 7.92 -23.42 -8.98
CA GLU A 171 7.23 -24.10 -7.90
C GLU A 171 8.22 -24.57 -6.82
N ILE A 172 8.02 -24.16 -5.56
CA ILE A 172 8.78 -24.72 -4.42
C ILE A 172 8.04 -25.98 -4.00
N THR A 173 8.29 -27.09 -4.70
CA THR A 173 7.78 -28.39 -4.28
C THR A 173 8.55 -28.89 -3.06
N GLU A 174 7.98 -29.83 -2.32
CA GLU A 174 8.66 -30.50 -1.22
C GLU A 174 9.99 -31.13 -1.66
N GLY A 175 10.04 -31.70 -2.88
CA GLY A 175 11.25 -32.26 -3.48
C GLY A 175 12.36 -31.23 -3.64
N VAL A 176 12.04 -30.06 -4.24
CA VAL A 176 12.99 -28.94 -4.42
C VAL A 176 13.44 -28.37 -3.08
N PHE A 177 12.56 -28.36 -2.06
CA PHE A 177 12.93 -27.92 -0.73
C PHE A 177 13.89 -28.90 -0.03
N LYS A 178 13.69 -30.21 -0.22
CA LYS A 178 14.53 -31.30 0.31
C LYS A 178 15.86 -31.47 -0.42
N GLU A 179 16.02 -30.93 -1.63
CA GLU A 179 17.34 -30.83 -2.28
C GLU A 179 18.34 -30.14 -1.35
N LYS A 180 19.54 -30.73 -1.22
CA LYS A 180 20.43 -30.65 -0.05
C LYS A 180 20.83 -29.26 0.47
N ASN A 181 20.42 -28.15 -0.16
CA ASN A 181 20.70 -26.80 0.29
C ASN A 181 19.51 -25.83 0.30
N MET A 182 18.36 -26.16 -0.29
CA MET A 182 17.26 -25.19 -0.43
C MET A 182 16.59 -24.88 0.91
N GLY A 183 16.28 -25.91 1.71
CA GLY A 183 15.76 -25.70 3.07
C GLY A 183 16.70 -24.90 3.98
N ARG A 184 18.01 -25.14 3.90
CA ARG A 184 19.02 -24.35 4.66
C ARG A 184 19.03 -22.89 4.22
N ARG A 185 18.97 -22.62 2.92
CA ARG A 185 18.89 -21.24 2.37
C ARG A 185 17.62 -20.55 2.81
N PHE A 186 16.48 -21.25 2.80
CA PHE A 186 15.21 -20.72 3.27
C PHE A 186 15.24 -20.38 4.76
N ASN A 187 15.75 -21.29 5.60
CA ASN A 187 15.89 -21.05 7.04
C ASN A 187 16.80 -19.84 7.32
N ASN A 188 17.97 -19.77 6.68
CA ASN A 188 18.88 -18.64 6.82
C ASN A 188 18.25 -17.32 6.34
N PHE A 189 17.44 -17.36 5.28
CA PHE A 189 16.66 -16.21 4.83
C PHE A 189 15.64 -15.78 5.90
N LEU A 190 14.86 -16.71 6.46
CA LEU A 190 13.81 -16.40 7.43
C LEU A 190 14.33 -15.75 8.71
N LEU A 191 15.49 -16.17 9.22
CA LEU A 191 16.07 -15.69 10.49
C LEU A 191 16.05 -14.17 10.61
N SER A 192 16.37 -13.45 9.54
CA SER A 192 16.36 -11.97 9.53
C SER A 192 15.06 -11.37 9.00
N ARG A 193 14.30 -12.11 8.18
CA ARG A 193 13.17 -11.58 7.42
C ARG A 193 11.89 -11.49 8.25
N ILE A 194 11.69 -12.42 9.18
CA ILE A 194 10.58 -12.37 10.15
C ILE A 194 10.65 -11.08 10.95
N ASP A 195 11.82 -10.77 11.52
CA ASP A 195 12.02 -9.54 12.29
C ASP A 195 11.98 -8.28 11.40
N ALA A 196 12.48 -8.34 10.16
CA ALA A 196 12.43 -7.21 9.24
C ALA A 196 10.99 -6.86 8.82
N TRP A 197 10.12 -7.85 8.58
CA TRP A 197 8.70 -7.62 8.31
C TRP A 197 8.02 -6.97 9.50
N PHE A 198 8.21 -7.52 10.70
CA PHE A 198 7.57 -7.02 11.91
C PHE A 198 8.02 -5.60 12.26
N LYS A 199 9.34 -5.40 12.43
CA LYS A 199 9.91 -4.10 12.77
C LYS A 199 9.61 -3.08 11.68
N GLY A 200 9.74 -3.45 10.41
CA GLY A 200 9.47 -2.54 9.29
C GLY A 200 8.02 -2.06 9.27
N THR A 201 7.06 -2.99 9.41
CA THR A 201 5.63 -2.68 9.42
C THR A 201 5.26 -1.80 10.59
N LEU A 202 5.67 -2.14 11.82
CA LEU A 202 5.39 -1.31 12.99
C LEU A 202 5.99 0.10 12.87
N SER A 203 7.21 0.20 12.34
CA SER A 203 7.83 1.51 12.13
C SER A 203 7.08 2.34 11.10
N ALA A 204 6.58 1.73 10.02
CA ALA A 204 5.77 2.42 9.03
C ALA A 204 4.47 2.94 9.64
N LEU A 205 3.74 2.10 10.37
CA LEU A 205 2.50 2.48 11.04
C LEU A 205 2.74 3.66 11.97
N LYS A 206 3.75 3.57 12.85
CA LYS A 206 4.07 4.63 13.82
C LYS A 206 4.61 5.92 13.21
N SER A 207 5.37 5.83 12.11
CA SER A 207 5.99 7.01 11.47
C SER A 207 4.97 7.90 10.78
N PHE A 208 3.81 7.37 10.41
CA PHE A 208 2.75 8.10 9.70
C PHE A 208 1.43 8.15 10.51
N ASP A 209 1.51 8.02 11.84
CA ASP A 209 0.37 7.99 12.76
C ASP A 209 -0.04 9.38 13.25
N THR A 210 0.94 10.29 13.47
CA THR A 210 0.69 11.49 14.30
C THR A 210 0.56 12.80 13.52
N ASN A 211 1.03 12.92 12.27
CA ASN A 211 1.03 14.18 11.52
C ASN A 211 1.11 14.00 9.98
N SER A 212 0.83 12.81 9.46
CA SER A 212 0.93 12.51 8.03
C SER A 212 -0.17 11.57 7.62
N SER A 213 -0.86 11.85 6.52
CA SER A 213 -1.93 10.97 6.04
C SER A 213 -1.32 9.65 5.56
N SER A 214 -1.70 8.53 6.17
CA SER A 214 -1.39 7.20 5.69
C SER A 214 -2.64 6.47 5.19
N LEU A 215 -2.47 5.61 4.19
CA LEU A 215 -3.47 4.66 3.73
C LEU A 215 -2.93 3.25 3.92
N ILE A 216 -3.64 2.45 4.72
CA ILE A 216 -3.35 1.02 4.87
C ILE A 216 -4.07 0.25 3.76
N VAL A 217 -3.30 -0.57 3.05
CA VAL A 217 -3.82 -1.47 2.01
C VAL A 217 -3.38 -2.89 2.32
N HIS A 218 -4.36 -3.78 2.52
CA HIS A 218 -4.08 -5.21 2.62
C HIS A 218 -3.97 -5.80 1.21
N TYR A 219 -2.86 -6.49 0.93
CA TYR A 219 -2.64 -7.13 -0.38
C TYR A 219 -3.80 -8.08 -0.74
N GLU A 220 -4.36 -8.74 0.26
CA GLU A 220 -5.47 -9.67 0.14
C GLU A 220 -6.74 -8.97 -0.37
N ASN A 221 -7.03 -7.75 0.07
CA ASN A 221 -8.16 -6.96 -0.45
C ASN A 221 -7.97 -6.56 -1.91
N LEU A 222 -6.73 -6.35 -2.37
CA LEU A 222 -6.47 -6.10 -3.79
C LEU A 222 -6.81 -7.31 -4.65
N LYS A 223 -6.71 -8.53 -4.11
CA LYS A 223 -7.08 -9.76 -4.84
C LYS A 223 -8.59 -9.97 -4.87
N THR A 224 -9.28 -9.67 -3.78
CA THR A 224 -10.70 -10.03 -3.62
C THR A 224 -11.65 -8.89 -3.94
N ASN A 225 -11.22 -7.63 -3.76
CA ASN A 225 -12.05 -6.44 -3.94
C ASN A 225 -11.27 -5.31 -4.63
N LEU A 226 -10.69 -5.63 -5.79
CA LEU A 226 -9.79 -4.72 -6.51
C LEU A 226 -10.45 -3.37 -6.82
N ARG A 227 -11.68 -3.38 -7.36
CA ARG A 227 -12.40 -2.15 -7.76
C ARG A 227 -12.49 -1.16 -6.60
N HIS A 228 -12.92 -1.61 -5.43
CA HIS A 228 -13.06 -0.77 -4.25
C HIS A 228 -11.71 -0.25 -3.74
N GLU A 229 -10.69 -1.11 -3.71
CA GLU A 229 -9.36 -0.68 -3.29
C GLU A 229 -8.77 0.38 -4.24
N LEU A 230 -8.97 0.25 -5.55
CA LEU A 230 -8.54 1.26 -6.52
C LEU A 230 -9.21 2.62 -6.28
N LEU A 231 -10.52 2.64 -5.97
CA LEU A 231 -11.24 3.86 -5.62
C LEU A 231 -10.69 4.50 -4.33
N ARG A 232 -10.45 3.69 -3.29
CA ARG A 232 -9.83 4.17 -2.03
C ARG A 232 -8.45 4.77 -2.27
N ILE A 233 -7.62 4.09 -3.07
CA ILE A 233 -6.27 4.54 -3.42
C ILE A 233 -6.31 5.84 -4.25
N GLY A 234 -7.18 5.91 -5.27
CA GLY A 234 -7.36 7.11 -6.08
C GLY A 234 -7.78 8.32 -5.24
N SER A 235 -8.81 8.14 -4.40
CA SER A 235 -9.29 9.17 -3.48
C SER A 235 -8.18 9.66 -2.54
N PHE A 236 -7.42 8.74 -1.94
CA PHE A 236 -6.29 9.09 -1.07
C PHE A 236 -5.20 9.90 -1.80
N LEU A 237 -4.94 9.55 -3.07
CA LEU A 237 -3.96 10.25 -3.90
C LEU A 237 -4.48 11.60 -4.43
N GLY A 238 -5.78 11.86 -4.36
CA GLY A 238 -6.43 13.09 -4.86
C GLY A 238 -6.92 12.98 -6.31
N PHE A 239 -7.25 11.77 -6.77
CA PHE A 239 -7.68 11.48 -8.13
C PHE A 239 -9.12 10.95 -8.14
N SER A 240 -9.95 11.53 -9.00
CA SER A 240 -11.23 10.94 -9.38
C SER A 240 -11.01 9.99 -10.55
N ILE A 241 -11.43 8.73 -10.40
CA ILE A 241 -11.27 7.70 -11.42
C ILE A 241 -12.60 7.55 -12.15
N SER A 242 -12.60 7.68 -13.49
CA SER A 242 -13.80 7.42 -14.27
C SER A 242 -14.08 5.91 -14.35
N GLU A 243 -15.34 5.54 -14.56
CA GLU A 243 -15.76 4.14 -14.66
C GLU A 243 -15.05 3.38 -15.79
N ASP A 244 -14.77 4.03 -16.93
CA ASP A 244 -14.05 3.41 -18.05
C ASP A 244 -12.61 3.04 -17.67
N ILE A 245 -11.94 3.91 -16.92
CA ILE A 245 -10.55 3.70 -16.48
C ILE A 245 -10.48 2.66 -15.38
N LEU A 246 -11.46 2.68 -14.47
CA LEU A 246 -11.59 1.69 -13.44
C LEU A 246 -11.86 0.31 -14.04
N LYS A 247 -12.78 0.20 -15.01
CA LYS A 247 -13.06 -1.03 -15.77
C LYS A 247 -11.80 -1.52 -16.49
N CYS A 248 -11.14 -0.64 -17.25
CA CYS A 248 -9.92 -0.99 -17.96
C CYS A 248 -8.86 -1.51 -16.99
N THR A 249 -8.66 -0.84 -15.85
CA THR A 249 -7.63 -1.22 -14.88
C THR A 249 -7.94 -2.58 -14.25
N VAL A 250 -9.20 -2.85 -13.92
CA VAL A 250 -9.60 -4.17 -13.40
C VAL A 250 -9.39 -5.26 -14.45
N CYS A 251 -9.76 -5.00 -15.71
CA CYS A 251 -9.57 -5.98 -16.79
C CYS A 251 -8.10 -6.18 -17.20
N ASN A 252 -7.23 -5.23 -16.90
CA ASN A 252 -5.79 -5.27 -17.19
C ASN A 252 -4.94 -5.33 -15.91
N SER A 253 -5.53 -5.83 -14.82
CA SER A 253 -4.90 -5.75 -13.50
C SER A 253 -3.62 -6.57 -13.41
N GLU A 254 -3.52 -7.67 -14.15
CA GLU A 254 -2.37 -8.56 -14.11
C GLU A 254 -1.08 -7.89 -14.63
N GLY A 255 -1.20 -7.16 -15.74
CA GLY A 255 -0.06 -6.61 -16.48
C GLY A 255 1.01 -7.66 -16.80
N ASN A 256 2.25 -7.22 -17.03
CA ASN A 256 3.38 -8.11 -17.34
C ASN A 256 4.10 -8.67 -16.09
N HIS A 257 3.49 -8.55 -14.91
CA HIS A 257 4.18 -8.71 -13.63
C HIS A 257 3.68 -9.90 -12.81
N HIS A 258 2.80 -10.72 -13.38
CA HIS A 258 2.26 -11.89 -12.71
C HIS A 258 3.33 -12.98 -12.53
N ARG A 259 3.32 -13.62 -11.36
CA ARG A 259 4.11 -14.81 -11.07
C ARG A 259 3.14 -15.88 -10.63
N ASN A 260 3.15 -17.03 -11.31
CA ASN A 260 2.23 -18.12 -11.00
C ASN A 260 2.32 -18.51 -9.51
N THR A 261 1.17 -18.55 -8.84
CA THR A 261 1.01 -19.16 -7.54
C THR A 261 0.89 -20.66 -7.74
N SER A 262 1.98 -21.37 -7.51
CA SER A 262 2.10 -22.82 -7.65
C SER A 262 2.29 -23.48 -6.28
N GLY A 263 1.62 -24.62 -6.11
CA GLY A 263 1.82 -25.72 -5.16
C GLY A 263 2.25 -25.38 -3.74
N PHE A 264 1.35 -25.58 -2.76
CA PHE A 264 1.62 -25.39 -1.34
C PHE A 264 2.45 -26.54 -0.76
N PHE A 265 3.78 -26.37 -0.72
CA PHE A 265 4.59 -26.94 0.34
C PHE A 265 4.72 -25.88 1.45
N ASN A 266 4.53 -26.26 2.71
CA ASN A 266 4.72 -25.38 3.85
C ASN A 266 6.15 -25.55 4.41
N PRO A 267 7.09 -24.64 4.13
CA PRO A 267 8.47 -24.76 4.60
C PRO A 267 8.70 -24.22 6.02
N PHE A 268 7.66 -23.71 6.68
CA PHE A 268 7.81 -23.03 7.96
C PHE A 268 7.84 -24.03 9.11
N SER A 269 8.84 -23.91 10.00
CA SER A 269 8.84 -24.72 11.21
C SER A 269 7.71 -24.29 12.17
N LYS A 270 7.38 -25.15 13.14
CA LYS A 270 6.44 -24.79 14.22
C LYS A 270 6.91 -23.55 15.00
N GLN A 271 8.22 -23.40 15.20
CA GLN A 271 8.80 -22.25 15.89
C GLN A 271 8.65 -20.96 15.07
N ASP A 272 8.93 -21.01 13.76
CA ASP A 272 8.73 -19.87 12.86
C ASP A 272 7.26 -19.47 12.83
N THR A 273 6.36 -20.46 12.70
CA THR A 273 4.92 -20.22 12.66
C THR A 273 4.42 -19.57 13.95
N PHE A 274 4.88 -20.03 15.12
CA PHE A 274 4.54 -19.41 16.40
C PHE A 274 5.03 -17.96 16.49
N LYS A 275 6.28 -17.69 16.08
CA LYS A 275 6.85 -16.34 16.09
C LYS A 275 6.11 -15.40 15.12
N ILE A 276 5.86 -15.85 13.90
CA ILE A 276 5.14 -15.08 12.87
C ILE A 276 3.71 -14.78 13.34
N SER A 277 3.00 -15.78 13.90
CA SER A 277 1.64 -15.60 14.43
C SER A 277 1.60 -14.58 15.58
N SER A 278 2.60 -14.60 16.45
CA SER A 278 2.72 -13.61 17.52
C SER A 278 2.94 -12.20 16.97
N TYR A 279 3.74 -12.05 15.92
CA TYR A 279 3.96 -10.77 15.24
C TYR A 279 2.73 -10.28 14.47
N ILE A 280 1.96 -11.17 13.84
CA ILE A 280 0.67 -10.83 13.24
C ILE A 280 -0.27 -10.22 14.29
N LYS A 281 -0.39 -10.85 15.46
CA LYS A 281 -1.23 -10.33 16.56
C LYS A 281 -0.79 -8.93 17.00
N ALA A 282 0.51 -8.71 17.16
CA ALA A 282 1.06 -7.40 17.54
C ALA A 282 0.84 -6.32 16.45
N VAL A 283 1.00 -6.67 15.17
CA VAL A 283 0.69 -5.76 14.05
C VAL A 283 -0.79 -5.42 14.02
N ASN A 284 -1.68 -6.41 14.18
CA ASN A 284 -3.13 -6.17 14.23
C ASN A 284 -3.55 -5.31 15.43
N ALA A 285 -2.92 -5.47 16.60
CA ALA A 285 -3.14 -4.57 17.72
C ALA A 285 -2.74 -3.13 17.38
N THR A 286 -1.59 -2.94 16.73
CA THR A 286 -1.15 -1.60 16.28
C THR A 286 -2.08 -1.02 15.22
N LEU A 287 -2.55 -1.82 14.26
CA LEU A 287 -3.52 -1.38 13.25
C LEU A 287 -4.84 -0.93 13.87
N LYS A 288 -5.32 -1.66 14.88
CA LYS A 288 -6.51 -1.29 15.64
C LYS A 288 -6.34 0.06 16.35
N GLU A 289 -5.16 0.32 16.91
CA GLU A 289 -4.82 1.63 17.51
C GLU A 289 -4.75 2.74 16.45
N THR A 290 -4.13 2.47 15.29
CA THR A 290 -3.90 3.47 14.23
C THR A 290 -5.16 3.83 13.45
N CYS A 291 -6.02 2.87 13.10
CA CYS A 291 -7.20 3.16 12.27
C CYS A 291 -8.43 2.29 12.56
N GLY A 292 -8.53 1.77 13.79
CA GLY A 292 -9.71 1.07 14.29
C GLY A 292 -9.86 -0.35 13.74
N ASP A 293 -10.99 -0.98 14.09
CA ASP A 293 -11.24 -2.39 13.79
C ASP A 293 -11.32 -2.68 12.28
N SER A 294 -11.71 -1.71 11.46
CA SER A 294 -11.80 -1.86 10.00
C SER A 294 -10.45 -2.07 9.30
N CYS A 295 -9.34 -1.75 9.97
CA CYS A 295 -7.99 -1.94 9.47
C CYS A 295 -7.34 -3.27 9.90
N VAL A 296 -8.00 -4.03 10.77
CA VAL A 296 -7.48 -5.33 11.19
C VAL A 296 -7.77 -6.34 10.09
N PHE A 297 -6.76 -7.15 9.75
CA PHE A 297 -6.92 -8.20 8.76
C PHE A 297 -6.71 -9.57 9.38
N PRO A 298 -7.63 -10.53 9.21
CA PRO A 298 -7.50 -11.87 9.73
C PRO A 298 -6.56 -12.68 8.83
N TYR A 299 -5.26 -12.40 8.94
CA TYR A 299 -4.25 -13.18 8.25
C TYR A 299 -4.34 -14.65 8.67
N SER A 300 -4.69 -15.52 7.74
CA SER A 300 -4.72 -16.96 7.99
C SER A 300 -3.33 -17.45 8.36
N THR A 301 -3.21 -18.05 9.54
CA THR A 301 -2.04 -18.82 9.94
C THR A 301 -2.18 -20.24 9.38
N PRO A 302 -1.13 -20.84 8.81
CA PRO A 302 -1.16 -22.26 8.44
C PRO A 302 -1.63 -23.11 9.62
N THR A 303 -2.54 -24.04 9.39
CA THR A 303 -3.10 -24.88 10.47
C THR A 303 -2.03 -25.85 11.01
N LEU A 304 -2.15 -26.32 12.26
CA LEU A 304 -1.23 -27.32 12.82
C LEU A 304 -1.20 -28.63 12.00
N THR A 305 -2.31 -28.95 11.34
CA THR A 305 -2.45 -30.05 10.36
C THR A 305 -1.68 -29.82 9.06
N GLU A 306 -1.37 -28.57 8.70
CA GLU A 306 -0.49 -28.21 7.58
C GLU A 306 1.00 -28.11 7.99
N LEU A 307 1.31 -28.39 9.26
CA LEU A 307 2.65 -28.31 9.88
C LEU A 307 3.17 -29.67 10.38
N LEU A 308 2.42 -30.75 10.15
CA LEU A 308 2.70 -32.13 10.53
C LEU A 308 2.90 -32.98 9.28
#